data_AF-A0A1Y4D4K7-F1
#
_entry.id   AF-A0A1Y4D4K7-F1
#
_cell.length_a   1.000
_cell.length_b   1.000
_cell.length_c   1.000
_cell.angle_alpha   90.00
_cell.angle_beta   90.00
_cell.angle_gamma   90.00
#
_symmetry.space_group_name_H-M   'P 1'
#
loop_
_entity.id
_entity.type
_entity.pdbx_description
1 polymer ?
#
loop_
_entity_poly.entity_id
_entity_poly.type
_entity_poly.pdbx_seq_one_letter_code
_entity_poly.pdbx_strand_id
1 'polypeptide(L)'
;MKKLLSLLVVLVLALATPAMAANAGNAVQDKPLPQNRIEQLTGSVWMASSQEAKLALLFGIELALNVDKIGTDMANAKIAKNPKAKKSDYRKMSYFTESWYKAFANVPLPEIASQIDAWYAAHPDQKDRLVLGVLWKDIMKMPVPAQK
;
A
#
# COMPACT_ATOMS: atom_id res chain seq x y z
N MET A 1 22.47 -69.79 -18.74
CA MET A 1 23.52 -68.97 -18.11
C MET A 1 22.97 -68.33 -16.85
N LYS A 2 23.67 -68.49 -15.70
CA LYS A 2 23.56 -67.78 -14.41
C LYS A 2 22.13 -67.60 -13.83
N LYS A 3 21.68 -68.49 -12.94
CA LYS A 3 21.85 -68.47 -11.47
C LYS A 3 21.32 -67.19 -10.78
N LEU A 4 20.24 -67.42 -10.03
CA LEU A 4 19.96 -66.99 -8.66
C LEU A 4 19.66 -65.52 -8.32
N LEU A 5 18.81 -65.44 -7.27
CA LEU A 5 18.52 -64.35 -6.33
C LEU A 5 17.30 -63.48 -6.70
N SER A 6 16.09 -63.79 -6.22
CA SER A 6 15.58 -63.79 -4.83
C SER A 6 15.31 -62.40 -4.28
N LEU A 7 14.02 -62.08 -4.14
CA LEU A 7 13.32 -61.28 -3.11
C LEU A 7 11.90 -61.04 -3.69
N LEU A 8 10.84 -61.85 -3.45
CA LEU A 8 10.17 -62.12 -2.17
C LEU A 8 10.24 -60.88 -1.28
N VAL A 9 9.16 -60.13 -1.09
CA VAL A 9 8.16 -60.38 -0.03
C VAL A 9 6.85 -59.66 -0.45
N VAL A 10 5.84 -60.43 -0.84
CA VAL A 10 4.57 -60.63 -0.12
C VAL A 10 3.66 -59.39 -0.06
N LEU A 11 2.77 -59.34 -1.04
CA LEU A 11 1.48 -58.67 -1.00
C LEU A 11 0.61 -59.39 0.06
N VAL A 12 0.39 -58.78 1.22
CA VAL A 12 -0.63 -59.22 2.19
C VAL A 12 -1.66 -58.12 2.39
N LEU A 13 -2.89 -58.56 2.17
CA LEU A 13 -4.15 -57.88 2.32
C LEU A 13 -4.48 -57.59 3.80
N ALA A 14 -5.07 -56.41 3.99
CA ALA A 14 -6.29 -56.18 4.78
C ALA A 14 -6.19 -55.58 6.21
N LEU A 15 -7.19 -54.70 6.43
CA LEU A 15 -7.82 -54.27 7.69
C LEU A 15 -7.26 -53.03 8.41
N ALA A 16 -7.83 -51.85 8.12
CA ALA A 16 -8.55 -51.02 9.11
C ALA A 16 -9.08 -49.73 8.44
N THR A 17 -10.40 -49.51 8.54
CA THR A 17 -11.08 -48.22 8.31
C THR A 17 -10.95 -47.32 9.57
N PRO A 18 -11.53 -46.11 9.58
CA PRO A 18 -11.01 -44.84 9.06
C PRO A 18 -10.55 -43.91 10.21
N ALA A 19 -9.46 -43.18 10.04
CA ALA A 19 -9.20 -41.98 10.81
C ALA A 19 -8.41 -41.01 9.92
N MET A 20 -9.14 -40.23 9.13
CA MET A 20 -8.62 -38.95 8.67
C MET A 20 -8.37 -38.14 9.94
N ALA A 21 -7.12 -38.13 10.40
CA ALA A 21 -6.67 -37.21 11.42
C ALA A 21 -7.03 -35.81 10.92
N ALA A 22 -7.94 -35.17 11.63
CA ALA A 22 -8.22 -33.75 11.49
C ALA A 22 -6.90 -33.01 11.72
N ASN A 23 -6.21 -32.68 10.63
CA ASN A 23 -5.26 -31.59 10.68
C ASN A 23 -6.13 -30.35 10.89
N ALA A 24 -6.17 -29.87 12.14
CA ALA A 24 -6.66 -28.54 12.47
C ALA A 24 -5.72 -27.54 11.78
N GLY A 25 -5.86 -27.42 10.46
CA GLY A 25 -5.52 -26.22 9.75
C GLY A 25 -6.41 -25.16 10.36
N ASN A 26 -5.79 -24.26 11.13
CA ASN A 26 -6.41 -23.03 11.56
C ASN A 26 -7.19 -22.50 10.36
N ALA A 27 -8.52 -22.54 10.48
CA ALA A 27 -9.40 -21.93 9.51
C ALA A 27 -9.05 -20.44 9.53
N VAL A 28 -8.15 -20.07 8.61
CA VAL A 28 -8.06 -18.69 8.14
C VAL A 28 -9.44 -18.47 7.54
N GLN A 29 -10.30 -17.83 8.34
CA GLN A 29 -11.60 -17.40 7.88
C GLN A 29 -11.36 -16.66 6.57
N ASP A 30 -11.98 -17.14 5.49
CA ASP A 30 -12.01 -16.51 4.18
C ASP A 30 -12.71 -15.16 4.31
N LYS A 31 -12.03 -14.18 4.90
CA LYS A 31 -12.39 -12.79 4.77
C LYS A 31 -12.01 -12.42 3.34
N PRO A 32 -12.94 -11.91 2.50
CA PRO A 32 -12.61 -11.50 1.15
C PRO A 32 -11.37 -10.61 1.20
N LEU A 33 -10.34 -10.96 0.42
CA LEU A 33 -9.18 -10.08 0.25
C LEU A 33 -9.71 -8.68 -0.10
N PRO A 34 -9.32 -7.62 0.62
CA PRO A 34 -9.75 -6.27 0.32
C PRO A 34 -9.54 -6.00 -1.16
N GLN A 35 -10.59 -5.54 -1.84
CA GLN A 35 -10.59 -5.31 -3.30
C GLN A 35 -9.41 -4.44 -3.73
N ASN A 36 -8.94 -3.55 -2.83
CA ASN A 36 -7.72 -2.78 -2.99
C ASN A 36 -6.75 -3.02 -1.81
N ARG A 37 -5.52 -3.44 -2.11
CA ARG A 37 -4.47 -3.66 -1.08
C ARG A 37 -4.13 -2.39 -0.29
N ILE A 38 -4.38 -1.20 -0.84
CA ILE A 38 -4.14 0.09 -0.15
C ILE A 38 -5.18 0.36 0.94
N GLU A 39 -6.39 -0.19 0.81
CA GLU A 39 -7.44 -0.07 1.85
C GLU A 39 -7.11 -0.87 3.12
N GLN A 40 -6.01 -1.62 3.11
CA GLN A 40 -5.49 -2.32 4.30
C GLN A 40 -4.55 -1.45 5.13
N LEU A 41 -4.05 -0.34 4.59
CA LEU A 41 -3.15 0.56 5.29
C LEU A 41 -3.94 1.47 6.25
N THR A 42 -4.42 0.87 7.34
CA THR A 42 -5.05 1.56 8.46
C THR A 42 -4.02 2.04 9.48
N GLY A 43 -4.45 2.83 10.45
CA GLY A 43 -3.64 3.21 11.61
C GLY A 43 -3.12 2.01 12.39
N SER A 44 -3.90 0.95 12.55
CA SER A 44 -3.46 -0.29 13.21
C SER A 44 -2.24 -0.90 12.50
N VAL A 45 -2.28 -0.98 11.17
CA VAL A 45 -1.16 -1.50 10.37
C VAL A 45 0.04 -0.55 10.44
N TRP A 46 -0.19 0.75 10.33
CA TRP A 46 0.86 1.76 10.43
C TRP A 46 1.59 1.71 11.77
N MET A 47 0.85 1.69 12.89
CA MET A 47 1.43 1.69 14.23
C MET A 47 2.18 0.38 14.54
N ALA A 48 1.81 -0.73 13.91
CA ALA A 48 2.53 -2.00 14.01
C ALA A 48 3.73 -2.12 13.04
N SER A 49 3.87 -1.21 12.08
CA SER A 49 4.93 -1.25 11.07
C SER A 49 6.26 -0.73 11.63
N SER A 50 7.38 -1.27 11.13
CA SER A 50 8.70 -0.74 11.47
C SER A 50 8.90 0.67 10.91
N GLN A 51 9.88 1.40 11.45
CA GLN A 51 10.22 2.72 10.95
C GLN A 51 10.65 2.66 9.47
N GLU A 52 11.42 1.66 9.08
CA GLU A 52 11.89 1.47 7.71
C GLU A 52 10.72 1.26 6.74
N ALA A 53 9.70 0.49 7.13
CA ALA A 53 8.50 0.28 6.33
C ALA A 53 7.69 1.57 6.12
N LYS A 54 7.56 2.40 7.18
CA LYS A 54 6.91 3.72 7.10
C LYS A 54 7.66 4.64 6.13
N LEU A 55 8.98 4.70 6.25
CA LEU A 55 9.83 5.53 5.38
C LEU A 55 9.81 5.04 3.92
N ALA A 56 9.85 3.74 3.68
CA ALA A 56 9.78 3.16 2.34
C ALA A 56 8.45 3.49 1.66
N LEU A 57 7.34 3.43 2.40
CA LEU A 57 6.03 3.84 1.90
C LEU A 57 6.00 5.33 1.55
N LEU A 58 6.44 6.21 2.46
CA LEU A 58 6.44 7.66 2.20
C LEU A 58 7.33 8.02 1.01
N PHE A 59 8.50 7.39 0.89
CA PHE A 59 9.36 7.52 -0.28
C PHE A 59 8.66 7.07 -1.57
N GLY A 60 7.95 5.94 -1.51
CA GLY A 60 7.15 5.45 -2.64
C GLY A 60 6.04 6.43 -3.06
N ILE A 61 5.41 7.12 -2.09
CA ILE A 61 4.46 8.19 -2.36
C ILE A 61 5.18 9.33 -3.07
N GLU A 62 6.29 9.86 -2.53
CA GLU A 62 7.04 10.95 -3.16
C GLU A 62 7.50 10.63 -4.58
N LEU A 63 7.88 9.37 -4.84
CA LEU A 63 8.22 8.92 -6.19
C LEU A 63 7.04 9.07 -7.15
N ALA A 64 5.84 8.63 -6.76
CA ALA A 64 4.63 8.77 -7.57
C ALA A 64 4.26 10.24 -7.80
N LEU A 65 4.42 11.10 -6.79
CA LEU A 65 4.18 12.54 -6.91
C LEU A 65 5.18 13.21 -7.85
N ASN A 66 6.44 12.78 -7.80
CA ASN A 66 7.46 13.30 -8.70
C ASN A 66 7.18 12.91 -10.16
N VAL A 67 6.62 11.73 -10.43
CA VAL A 67 6.18 11.34 -11.77
C VAL A 67 5.06 12.28 -12.27
N ASP A 68 4.08 12.62 -11.43
CA ASP A 68 3.02 13.57 -11.79
C ASP A 68 3.59 14.97 -12.07
N LYS A 69 4.53 15.42 -11.25
CA LYS A 69 5.24 16.69 -11.43
C LYS A 69 6.02 16.71 -12.75
N ILE A 70 6.87 15.71 -13.01
CA ILE A 70 7.68 15.61 -14.23
C ILE A 70 6.77 15.58 -15.47
N GLY A 71 5.72 14.76 -15.46
CA GLY A 71 4.78 14.69 -16.57
C GLY A 71 4.07 16.03 -16.83
N THR A 72 3.72 16.75 -15.77
CA THR A 72 3.14 18.10 -15.86
C THR A 72 4.14 19.11 -16.43
N ASP A 73 5.38 19.11 -15.94
CA ASP A 73 6.44 20.01 -16.39
C ASP A 73 6.79 19.77 -17.86
N MET A 74 6.92 18.50 -18.29
CA MET A 74 7.19 18.15 -19.68
C MET A 74 6.06 18.59 -20.62
N ALA A 75 4.80 18.40 -20.24
CA ALA A 75 3.65 18.86 -21.01
C ALA A 75 3.64 20.39 -21.14
N ASN A 76 3.87 21.09 -20.03
CA ASN A 76 3.86 22.54 -19.97
C ASN A 76 5.04 23.17 -20.73
N ALA A 77 6.22 22.54 -20.71
CA ALA A 77 7.36 22.96 -21.52
C ALA A 77 7.07 22.87 -23.03
N LYS A 78 6.28 21.88 -23.47
CA LYS A 78 5.83 21.79 -24.86
C LYS A 78 4.83 22.88 -25.20
N ILE A 79 3.87 23.16 -24.31
CA ILE A 79 2.86 24.22 -24.50
C ILE A 79 3.51 25.60 -24.56
N ALA A 80 4.50 25.87 -23.70
CA ALA A 80 5.21 27.16 -23.64
C ALA A 80 5.95 27.51 -24.95
N LYS A 81 6.25 26.53 -25.81
CA LYS A 81 6.86 26.76 -27.13
C LYS A 81 5.85 27.24 -28.18
N ASN A 82 4.55 27.17 -27.90
CA ASN A 82 3.51 27.64 -28.82
C ASN A 82 3.18 29.12 -28.53
N PRO A 83 3.45 30.06 -29.45
CA PRO A 83 3.19 31.49 -29.23
C PRO A 83 1.70 31.84 -29.10
N LYS A 84 0.79 30.91 -29.41
CA LYS A 84 -0.67 31.07 -29.26
C LYS A 84 -1.23 30.38 -28.01
N ALA A 85 -0.38 29.79 -27.17
CA ALA A 85 -0.82 29.10 -25.96
C ALA A 85 -1.56 30.03 -25.01
N LYS A 86 -2.67 29.56 -24.46
CA LYS A 86 -3.44 30.23 -23.42
C LYS A 86 -3.14 29.60 -22.07
N LYS A 87 -3.37 30.35 -20.99
CA LYS A 87 -3.21 29.84 -19.61
C LYS A 87 -4.04 28.58 -19.34
N SER A 88 -5.20 28.45 -19.98
CA SER A 88 -6.08 27.26 -19.89
C SER A 88 -5.45 25.99 -20.47
N ASP A 89 -4.46 26.13 -21.34
CA ASP A 89 -3.84 24.98 -22.02
C ASP A 89 -2.82 24.28 -21.13
N TYR A 90 -2.32 24.97 -20.10
CA TYR A 90 -1.36 24.44 -19.14
C TYR A 90 -1.98 23.38 -18.26
N ARG A 91 -1.31 22.23 -18.19
CA ARG A 91 -1.64 21.14 -17.30
C ARG A 91 -1.35 21.55 -15.86
N LYS A 92 -2.25 21.17 -14.96
CA LYS A 92 -2.05 21.26 -13.51
C LYS A 92 -1.63 19.89 -12.99
N MET A 93 -0.81 19.88 -11.94
CA MET A 93 -0.56 18.67 -11.15
C MET A 93 -1.87 18.21 -10.52
N SER A 94 -1.93 16.95 -10.08
CA SER A 94 -3.04 16.50 -9.27
C SER A 94 -3.15 17.34 -7.98
N TYR A 95 -4.37 17.49 -7.47
CA TYR A 95 -4.59 18.16 -6.18
C TYR A 95 -3.74 17.53 -5.08
N PHE A 96 -3.53 16.21 -5.15
CA PHE A 96 -2.74 15.52 -4.15
C PHE A 96 -1.27 15.94 -4.18
N THR A 97 -0.66 15.94 -5.36
CA THR A 97 0.71 16.40 -5.57
C THR A 97 0.91 17.85 -5.13
N GLU A 98 0.01 18.75 -5.53
CA GLU A 98 0.08 20.17 -5.14
C GLU A 98 0.03 20.35 -3.62
N SER A 99 -0.89 19.62 -2.97
CA SER A 99 -1.07 19.62 -1.53
C SER A 99 0.16 19.11 -0.78
N TRP A 100 0.73 17.99 -1.25
CA TRP A 100 1.93 17.41 -0.65
C TRP A 100 3.09 18.38 -0.69
N TYR A 101 3.39 18.97 -1.85
CA TYR A 101 4.49 19.93 -1.96
C TYR A 101 4.25 21.18 -1.11
N LYS A 102 3.00 21.64 -0.98
CA LYS A 102 2.67 22.76 -0.10
C LYS A 102 2.92 22.43 1.38
N ALA A 103 2.61 21.21 1.81
CA ALA A 103 2.73 20.79 3.21
C ALA A 103 4.17 20.34 3.57
N PHE A 104 4.87 19.67 2.65
CA PHE A 104 6.02 18.83 2.99
C PHE A 104 7.28 19.10 2.15
N ALA A 105 7.33 20.11 1.28
CA ALA A 105 8.49 20.35 0.39
C ALA A 105 9.86 20.38 1.10
N ASN A 106 9.90 20.78 2.37
CA ASN A 106 11.12 20.85 3.17
C ASN A 106 11.04 20.01 4.46
N VAL A 107 10.09 19.06 4.54
CA VAL A 107 9.88 18.22 5.72
C VAL A 107 10.51 16.85 5.45
N PRO A 108 11.48 16.40 6.25
CA PRO A 108 12.07 15.08 6.10
C PRO A 108 11.04 13.96 6.30
N LEU A 109 11.16 12.86 5.55
CA LEU A 109 10.27 11.70 5.68
C LEU A 109 10.10 11.18 7.12
N PRO A 110 11.15 11.11 7.97
CA PRO A 110 10.98 10.72 9.37
C PRO A 110 10.06 11.65 10.17
N GLU A 111 10.08 12.95 9.86
CA GLU A 111 9.22 13.92 10.52
C GLU A 111 7.76 13.77 10.06
N ILE A 112 7.52 13.54 8.77
CA ILE A 112 6.18 13.21 8.26
C ILE A 112 5.65 11.93 8.93
N ALA A 113 6.49 10.89 9.04
CA ALA A 113 6.12 9.65 9.73
C ALA A 113 5.75 9.90 11.21
N SER A 114 6.53 10.75 11.89
CA SER A 114 6.26 11.13 13.28
C SER A 114 4.94 11.89 13.45
N GLN A 115 4.57 12.75 12.49
CA GLN A 115 3.28 13.43 12.51
C GLN A 115 2.11 12.44 12.38
N ILE A 116 2.25 11.40 11.55
CA ILE A 116 1.24 10.34 11.43
C ILE A 116 1.17 9.51 12.72
N ASP A 117 2.32 9.15 13.30
CA ASP A 117 2.39 8.44 14.59
C ASP A 117 1.70 9.23 15.70
N ALA A 118 2.02 10.52 15.82
CA ALA A 118 1.43 11.42 16.80
C ALA A 118 -0.09 11.54 16.62
N TRP A 119 -0.56 11.58 15.37
CA TRP A 119 -2.00 11.63 15.09
C TRP A 119 -2.71 10.37 15.58
N TYR A 120 -2.21 9.17 15.26
CA TYR A 120 -2.87 7.92 15.71
C TYR A 120 -2.68 7.67 17.22
N ALA A 121 -1.60 8.15 17.83
CA ALA A 121 -1.42 8.11 19.28
C ALA A 121 -2.46 8.99 20.01
N ALA A 122 -2.80 10.15 19.43
CA ALA A 122 -3.82 11.05 19.96
C ALA A 122 -5.27 10.58 19.69
N HIS A 123 -5.48 9.69 18.73
CA HIS A 123 -6.81 9.17 18.35
C HIS A 123 -6.87 7.64 18.41
N PRO A 124 -6.73 7.03 19.61
CA PRO A 124 -6.62 5.58 19.75
C PRO A 124 -7.89 4.82 19.33
N ASP A 125 -9.05 5.49 19.31
CA ASP A 125 -10.35 5.01 18.84
C ASP A 125 -10.50 5.02 17.30
N GLN A 126 -9.57 5.66 16.58
CA GLN A 126 -9.64 5.85 15.13
C GLN A 126 -8.60 5.04 14.35
N LYS A 127 -8.03 3.99 14.94
CA LYS A 127 -6.98 3.18 14.30
C LYS A 127 -7.42 2.45 13.03
N ASP A 128 -8.72 2.28 12.80
CA ASP A 128 -9.25 1.69 11.57
C ASP A 128 -9.28 2.67 10.38
N ARG A 129 -9.05 3.97 10.61
CA ARG A 129 -8.97 4.95 9.53
C ARG A 129 -7.72 4.72 8.66
N LEU A 130 -7.88 4.90 7.35
CA LEU A 130 -6.80 4.79 6.37
C LEU A 130 -5.75 5.88 6.56
N VAL A 131 -4.47 5.49 6.52
CA VAL A 131 -3.32 6.40 6.67
C VAL A 131 -3.36 7.53 5.64
N LEU A 132 -3.59 7.20 4.36
CA LEU A 132 -3.66 8.22 3.31
C LEU A 132 -4.83 9.20 3.51
N GLY A 133 -5.93 8.72 4.09
CA GLY A 133 -7.09 9.58 4.41
C GLY A 133 -6.80 10.54 5.54
N VAL A 134 -6.12 10.08 6.60
CA VAL A 134 -5.63 10.91 7.71
C VAL A 134 -4.61 11.92 7.22
N LEU A 135 -3.63 11.47 6.43
CA LEU A 135 -2.61 12.34 5.85
C LEU A 135 -3.24 13.45 5.02
N TRP A 136 -4.21 13.11 4.17
CA TRP A 136 -4.93 14.07 3.32
C TRP A 136 -5.75 15.09 4.11
N LYS A 137 -6.65 14.59 4.97
CA LYS A 137 -7.70 15.42 5.59
C LYS A 137 -7.25 16.10 6.87
N ASP A 138 -6.43 15.42 7.67
CA ASP A 138 -6.17 15.83 9.04
C ASP A 138 -4.77 16.44 9.20
N ILE A 139 -3.76 15.88 8.50
CA ILE A 139 -2.38 16.35 8.58
C ILE A 139 -2.13 17.49 7.58
N MET A 140 -2.35 17.24 6.28
CA MET A 140 -2.23 18.28 5.25
C MET A 140 -3.40 19.29 5.30
N LYS A 141 -4.50 18.94 5.98
CA LYS A 141 -5.71 19.77 6.16
C LYS A 141 -6.31 20.27 4.84
N MET A 142 -6.30 19.42 3.82
CA MET A 142 -6.71 19.83 2.48
C MET A 142 -8.19 19.51 2.22
N PRO A 143 -8.94 20.46 1.63
CA PRO A 143 -10.32 20.23 1.29
C PRO A 143 -10.42 19.09 0.26
N VAL A 144 -11.32 18.14 0.49
CA VAL A 144 -11.74 17.22 -0.57
C VAL A 144 -12.54 18.05 -1.57
N PRO A 145 -12.15 18.14 -2.84
CA PRO A 145 -12.94 18.85 -3.84
C PRO A 145 -14.36 18.29 -3.84
N ALA A 146 -15.38 19.15 -3.84
CA ALA A 146 -16.75 18.72 -4.00
C ALA A 146 -16.85 17.86 -5.27
N GLN A 147 -17.46 16.67 -5.16
CA GLN A 147 -17.77 15.87 -6.34
C GLN A 147 -18.71 16.70 -7.21
N LYS A 148 -18.29 16.95 -8.46
CA LYS A 148 -19.13 17.61 -9.46
C LYS A 148 -20.12 16.62 -10.04
#